data_AF-F2JM61-F1
#
_entry.id   AF-F2JM61-F1
#
_cell.length_a   1.000
_cell.length_b   1.000
_cell.length_c   1.000
_cell.angle_alpha   90.00
_cell.angle_beta   90.00
_cell.angle_gamma   90.00
#
_symmetry.space_group_name_H-M   'P 1'
#
loop_
_entity.id
_entity.type
_entity.pdbx_description
1 polymer ?
#
loop_
_entity_poly.entity_id
_entity_poly.type
_entity_poly.pdbx_seq_one_letter_code
_entity_poly.pdbx_strand_id
1 'polypeptide(L)'
;MKVQISSGKGPCECELAVGMYFEKLKEEYSNLKLVEAHQGKAKGCFTYITCELDEAADLKQGSVLWICESPYRANCKRKNWYIDVSILEEVKKVSTEEIIRFETFRSGGKGGQHVNKVETGVRAIHMPTGIAVVSTEARSQHMNKQIAMNRLLDLLAQVNEDANQKEKQLAWLEQNRLIRGNPIRIFKGRDFKEI
;
A
#
# COMPACT_ATOMS: atom_id res chain seq x y z
N MET A 1 2.03 6.51 -8.77
CA MET A 1 2.39 6.76 -7.36
C MET A 1 1.12 6.96 -6.55
N LYS A 2 1.05 6.39 -5.35
CA LYS A 2 -0.07 6.62 -4.43
C LYS A 2 0.16 7.83 -3.52
N VAL A 3 -0.84 8.67 -3.39
CA VAL A 3 -0.86 9.87 -2.56
C VAL A 3 -1.99 9.74 -1.55
N GLN A 4 -1.69 10.00 -0.29
CA GLN A 4 -2.66 10.02 0.80
C GLN A 4 -2.84 11.43 1.33
N ILE A 5 -4.10 11.87 1.41
CA ILE A 5 -4.51 13.10 2.08
C ILE A 5 -5.19 12.69 3.38
N SER A 6 -4.73 13.18 4.53
CA SER A 6 -5.24 12.77 5.84
C SER A 6 -5.64 13.93 6.73
N SER A 7 -6.70 13.74 7.53
CA SER A 7 -7.12 14.69 8.55
C SER A 7 -6.29 14.59 9.84
N GLY A 8 -5.39 13.62 9.99
CA GLY A 8 -4.54 13.47 11.18
C GLY A 8 -5.30 13.22 12.48
N LYS A 9 -6.43 12.48 12.41
CA LYS A 9 -7.42 12.33 13.50
C LYS A 9 -8.03 13.65 13.97
N GLY A 10 -8.07 14.63 13.08
CA GLY A 10 -8.66 15.94 13.33
C GLY A 10 -10.17 15.91 13.57
N PRO A 11 -10.75 17.06 13.96
CA PRO A 11 -12.19 17.20 14.04
C PRO A 11 -12.83 17.26 12.63
N CYS A 12 -14.15 17.34 12.58
CA CYS A 12 -14.92 17.30 11.33
C CYS A 12 -14.50 18.37 10.31
N GLU A 13 -13.98 19.51 10.76
CA GLU A 13 -13.43 20.56 9.89
C GLU A 13 -12.18 20.11 9.11
N CYS A 14 -11.27 19.37 9.76
CA CYS A 14 -10.12 18.78 9.08
C CYS A 14 -10.56 17.70 8.11
N GLU A 15 -11.56 16.89 8.48
CA GLU A 15 -12.09 15.85 7.61
C GLU A 15 -12.80 16.44 6.37
N LEU A 16 -13.46 17.60 6.51
CA LEU A 16 -14.01 18.34 5.37
C LEU A 16 -12.90 18.90 4.47
N ALA A 17 -11.83 19.44 5.07
CA ALA A 17 -10.68 19.95 4.34
C ALA A 17 -10.00 18.88 3.47
N VAL A 18 -9.97 17.62 3.91
CA VAL A 18 -9.48 16.49 3.10
C VAL A 18 -10.28 16.39 1.80
N GLY A 19 -11.61 16.40 1.89
CA GLY A 19 -12.49 16.33 0.71
C GLY A 19 -12.32 17.55 -0.22
N MET A 20 -12.30 18.76 0.34
CA MET A 20 -12.12 19.98 -0.46
C MET A 20 -10.76 20.03 -1.17
N TYR A 21 -9.69 19.62 -0.48
CA TYR A 21 -8.36 19.57 -1.08
C TYR A 21 -8.27 18.51 -2.18
N PHE A 22 -8.95 17.37 -2.02
CA PHE A 22 -9.01 16.35 -3.06
C PHE A 22 -9.72 16.85 -4.33
N GLU A 23 -10.84 17.55 -4.21
CA GLU A 23 -11.50 18.18 -5.37
C GLU A 23 -10.59 19.22 -6.03
N LYS A 24 -9.83 20.00 -5.24
CA LYS A 24 -8.83 20.92 -5.78
C LYS A 24 -7.74 20.21 -6.57
N LEU A 25 -7.24 19.08 -6.06
CA LEU A 25 -6.25 18.27 -6.78
C LEU A 25 -6.81 17.67 -8.07
N LYS A 26 -8.10 17.30 -8.14
CA LYS A 26 -8.71 16.85 -9.40
C LYS A 26 -8.74 17.94 -10.46
N GLU A 27 -8.95 19.19 -10.06
CA GLU A 27 -8.89 20.33 -10.99
C GLU A 27 -7.47 20.57 -11.50
N GLU A 28 -6.46 20.37 -10.66
CA GLU A 28 -5.04 20.56 -10.99
C GLU A 28 -4.46 19.40 -11.80
N TYR A 29 -4.87 18.17 -11.50
CA TYR A 29 -4.34 16.95 -12.07
C TYR A 29 -5.46 16.14 -12.72
N SER A 30 -5.59 16.26 -14.05
CA SER A 30 -6.63 15.58 -14.82
C SER A 30 -6.53 14.04 -14.81
N ASN A 31 -5.34 13.51 -14.50
CA ASN A 31 -5.06 12.07 -14.39
C ASN A 31 -5.17 11.54 -12.95
N LEU A 32 -5.61 12.35 -11.98
CA LEU A 32 -5.81 11.92 -10.60
C LEU A 32 -6.94 10.88 -10.52
N LYS A 33 -6.63 9.67 -10.07
CA LYS A 33 -7.61 8.60 -9.88
C LYS A 33 -7.86 8.38 -8.40
N LEU A 34 -9.13 8.30 -8.02
CA LEU A 34 -9.50 7.88 -6.67
C LEU A 34 -9.20 6.39 -6.49
N VAL A 35 -8.44 6.03 -5.46
CA VAL A 35 -8.18 4.64 -5.08
C VAL A 35 -9.10 4.25 -3.93
N GLU A 36 -9.11 5.05 -2.86
CA GLU A 36 -9.87 4.78 -1.64
C GLU A 36 -10.26 6.09 -0.96
N ALA A 37 -11.45 6.13 -0.37
CA ALA A 37 -11.88 7.24 0.48
C ALA A 37 -12.57 6.68 1.71
N HIS A 38 -12.10 7.07 2.89
CA HIS A 38 -12.70 6.65 4.15
C HIS A 38 -13.59 7.75 4.72
N GLN A 39 -14.89 7.48 4.80
CA GLN A 39 -15.88 8.44 5.29
C GLN A 39 -15.57 8.86 6.73
N GLY A 40 -15.65 10.16 6.99
CA GLY A 40 -15.55 10.78 8.30
C GLY A 40 -16.90 10.87 9.00
N LYS A 41 -17.00 11.79 9.96
CA LYS A 41 -18.15 11.94 10.87
C LYS A 41 -19.39 12.51 10.20
N ALA A 42 -19.25 13.17 9.06
CA ALA A 42 -20.35 13.82 8.35
C ALA A 42 -20.25 13.57 6.83
N LYS A 43 -21.32 13.90 6.10
CA LYS A 43 -21.36 13.83 4.64
C LYS A 43 -20.32 14.80 4.05
N GLY A 44 -19.52 14.32 3.10
CA GLY A 44 -18.43 15.10 2.49
C GLY A 44 -17.17 15.23 3.34
N CYS A 45 -17.17 14.70 4.56
CA CYS A 45 -15.98 14.61 5.41
C CYS A 45 -15.29 13.26 5.20
N PHE A 46 -13.97 13.26 5.13
CA PHE A 46 -13.15 12.06 4.97
C PHE A 46 -12.01 12.06 6.00
N THR A 47 -11.76 10.91 6.63
CA THR A 47 -10.60 10.78 7.54
C THR A 47 -9.30 10.72 6.75
N TYR A 48 -9.34 10.06 5.60
CA TYR A 48 -8.31 10.09 4.57
C TYR A 48 -8.90 9.80 3.19
N ILE A 49 -8.19 10.25 2.17
CA ILE A 49 -8.42 9.89 0.77
C ILE A 49 -7.07 9.44 0.19
N THR A 50 -7.06 8.30 -0.47
CA THR A 50 -5.93 7.79 -1.24
C THR A 50 -6.25 7.91 -2.73
N CYS A 51 -5.32 8.49 -3.47
CA CYS A 51 -5.42 8.68 -4.91
C CYS A 51 -4.15 8.22 -5.60
N GLU A 52 -4.27 7.90 -6.88
CA GLU A 52 -3.17 7.52 -7.74
C GLU A 52 -2.91 8.63 -8.74
N LEU A 53 -1.63 8.96 -8.89
CA LEU A 53 -1.14 9.98 -9.81
C LEU A 53 0.05 9.40 -10.58
N ASP A 54 0.02 9.51 -11.91
CA ASP A 54 1.08 8.97 -12.78
C ASP A 54 2.35 9.83 -12.70
N GLU A 55 2.20 11.16 -12.60
CA GLU A 55 3.28 12.13 -12.48
C GLU A 55 3.08 12.99 -11.22
N ALA A 56 3.63 12.54 -10.09
CA ALA A 56 3.56 13.25 -8.81
C ALA A 56 4.82 14.09 -8.50
N ALA A 57 5.71 14.30 -9.49
CA ALA A 57 7.01 14.94 -9.28
C ALA A 57 6.89 16.35 -8.67
N ASP A 58 5.84 17.09 -9.05
CA ASP A 58 5.61 18.45 -8.56
C ASP A 58 4.69 18.51 -7.31
N LEU A 59 4.16 17.36 -6.87
CA LEU A 59 3.28 17.34 -5.71
C LEU A 59 4.09 17.55 -4.43
N LYS A 60 3.82 18.68 -3.77
CA LYS A 60 4.41 18.99 -2.47
C LYS A 60 3.83 18.10 -1.38
N GLN A 61 4.70 17.47 -0.59
CA GLN A 61 4.35 16.69 0.59
C GLN A 61 4.45 17.55 1.85
N GLY A 62 3.54 17.31 2.80
CA GLY A 62 3.51 17.94 4.09
C GLY A 62 2.16 18.52 4.45
N SER A 63 2.17 19.42 5.42
CA SER A 63 0.94 19.93 6.03
C SER A 63 0.29 21.01 5.17
N VAL A 64 -1.02 20.91 4.94
CA VAL A 64 -1.82 21.94 4.28
C VAL A 64 -2.71 22.61 5.33
N LEU A 65 -2.79 23.94 5.28
CA LEU A 65 -3.58 24.73 6.22
C LEU A 65 -4.83 25.27 5.54
N TRP A 66 -5.99 24.99 6.12
CA TRP A 66 -7.25 25.67 5.80
C TRP A 66 -7.65 26.63 6.92
N ILE A 67 -7.80 27.90 6.57
CA ILE A 67 -8.20 28.99 7.47
C ILE A 67 -9.68 29.32 7.22
N CYS A 68 -10.55 28.81 8.07
CA CYS A 68 -11.99 29.06 7.98
C CYS A 68 -12.64 28.99 9.36
N GLU A 69 -13.72 29.75 9.55
CA GLU A 69 -14.60 29.53 10.70
C GLU A 69 -15.25 28.16 10.60
N SER A 70 -15.44 27.49 11.75
CA SER A 70 -15.99 26.13 11.75
C SER A 70 -17.39 26.11 11.12
N PRO A 71 -17.63 25.29 10.08
CA PRO A 71 -18.98 25.06 9.57
C PRO A 71 -19.83 24.15 10.46
N TYR A 72 -19.21 23.43 11.41
CA TYR A 72 -19.89 22.44 12.25
C TYR A 72 -20.16 22.91 13.68
N ARG A 73 -19.31 23.81 14.21
CA ARG A 73 -19.37 24.27 15.60
C ARG A 73 -19.59 25.77 15.65
N ALA A 74 -20.80 26.17 16.03
CA ALA A 74 -21.13 27.56 16.28
C ALA A 74 -20.20 28.16 17.35
N ASN A 75 -19.81 29.43 17.16
CA ASN A 75 -18.96 30.20 18.08
C ASN A 75 -17.55 29.62 18.33
N CYS A 76 -17.06 28.72 17.47
CA CYS A 76 -15.70 28.20 17.60
C CYS A 76 -14.67 29.28 17.28
N LYS A 77 -13.84 29.65 18.26
CA LYS A 77 -12.75 30.64 18.06
C LYS A 77 -11.61 30.12 17.18
N ARG A 78 -11.44 28.79 17.08
CA ARG A 78 -10.40 28.18 16.25
C ARG A 78 -10.76 28.32 14.78
N LYS A 79 -9.82 28.80 13.97
CA LYS A 79 -9.98 28.95 12.52
C LYS A 79 -8.98 28.15 11.68
N ASN A 80 -7.97 27.55 12.31
CA ASN A 80 -6.88 26.85 11.61
C ASN A 80 -7.10 25.34 11.65
N TRP A 81 -7.30 24.75 10.48
CA TRP A 81 -7.52 23.32 10.25
C TRP A 81 -6.38 22.78 9.41
N TYR A 82 -5.65 21.81 9.94
CA TYR A 82 -4.51 21.22 9.25
C TYR A 82 -4.88 19.84 8.71
N ILE A 83 -4.42 19.55 7.50
CA ILE A 83 -4.43 18.22 6.89
C ILE A 83 -3.01 17.88 6.44
N ASP A 84 -2.74 16.60 6.21
CA ASP A 84 -1.45 16.10 5.76
C ASP A 84 -1.56 15.55 4.34
N VAL A 85 -0.54 15.78 3.53
CA VAL A 85 -0.40 15.22 2.18
C VAL A 85 0.91 14.44 2.15
N SER A 86 0.81 13.13 1.96
CA SER A 86 1.96 12.23 1.98
C SER A 86 1.95 11.32 0.76
N ILE A 87 3.12 11.10 0.17
CA ILE A 87 3.29 10.09 -0.89
C ILE A 87 3.52 8.75 -0.18
N LEU A 88 2.69 7.76 -0.50
CA LEU A 88 2.80 6.43 0.09
C LEU A 88 3.90 5.65 -0.62
N GLU A 89 4.75 5.00 0.16
CA GLU A 89 5.73 4.05 -0.35
C GLU A 89 5.01 2.77 -0.81
N GLU A 90 5.28 2.36 -2.05
CA GLU A 90 4.76 1.12 -2.61
C GLU A 90 5.71 -0.03 -2.29
N VAL A 91 5.20 -1.12 -1.73
CA VAL A 91 5.98 -2.31 -1.45
C VAL A 91 5.90 -3.21 -2.67
N LYS A 92 7.05 -3.49 -3.28
CA LYS A 92 7.12 -4.34 -4.47
C LYS A 92 6.51 -5.71 -4.18
N LYS A 93 5.49 -6.07 -4.95
CA LYS A 93 4.88 -7.40 -4.96
C LYS A 93 5.65 -8.29 -5.92
N VAL A 94 5.60 -9.58 -5.64
CA VAL A 94 6.23 -10.62 -6.43
C VAL A 94 5.20 -11.20 -7.38
N SER A 95 5.55 -11.30 -8.67
CA SER A 95 4.69 -11.97 -9.65
C SER A 95 4.72 -13.49 -9.43
N THR A 96 3.58 -14.15 -9.61
CA THR A 96 3.49 -15.62 -9.61
C THR A 96 3.64 -16.22 -11.01
N GLU A 97 3.61 -15.39 -12.05
CA GLU A 97 3.66 -15.81 -13.47
C GLU A 97 5.09 -15.82 -14.03
N GLU A 98 6.07 -15.43 -13.21
CA GLU A 98 7.46 -15.33 -13.60
C GLU A 98 8.18 -16.69 -13.66
N ILE A 99 9.35 -16.71 -14.29
CA ILE A 99 10.07 -17.93 -14.66
C ILE A 99 10.47 -18.74 -13.40
N ILE A 100 9.92 -19.94 -13.29
CA ILE A 100 10.27 -20.93 -12.27
C ILE A 100 11.25 -21.94 -12.86
N ARG A 101 12.43 -22.06 -12.25
CA ARG A 101 13.43 -23.06 -12.60
C ARG A 101 13.27 -24.29 -11.71
N PHE A 102 13.27 -25.47 -12.33
CA PHE A 102 13.25 -26.74 -11.62
C PHE A 102 14.63 -27.40 -11.69
N GLU A 103 15.13 -27.85 -10.54
CA GLU A 103 16.33 -28.69 -10.43
C GLU A 103 15.93 -30.05 -9.84
N THR A 104 16.42 -31.15 -10.41
CA THR A 104 16.23 -32.49 -9.87
C THR A 104 17.46 -32.93 -9.11
N PHE A 105 17.27 -33.72 -8.07
CA PHE A 105 18.37 -34.28 -7.28
C PHE A 105 17.94 -35.58 -6.59
N ARG A 106 18.89 -36.31 -6.02
CA ARG A 106 18.62 -37.55 -5.30
C ARG A 106 18.09 -37.24 -3.91
N SER A 107 16.94 -37.84 -3.56
CA SER A 107 16.34 -37.64 -2.25
C SER A 107 17.28 -38.17 -1.14
N GLY A 108 17.64 -37.32 -0.18
CA GLY A 108 18.51 -37.70 0.94
C GLY A 108 17.72 -38.46 2.01
N GLY A 109 18.15 -39.68 2.36
CA GLY A 109 17.55 -40.46 3.44
C GLY A 109 18.11 -41.88 3.54
N LYS A 110 17.88 -42.55 4.68
CA LYS A 110 18.20 -43.97 4.89
C LYS A 110 17.25 -44.87 4.08
N GLY A 111 17.31 -44.78 2.75
CA GLY A 111 16.47 -45.55 1.83
C GLY A 111 17.21 -46.73 1.18
N GLY A 112 16.44 -47.69 0.65
CA GLY A 112 16.97 -48.83 -0.13
C GLY A 112 17.57 -48.43 -1.48
N GLN A 113 18.07 -49.39 -2.27
CA GLN A 113 18.77 -49.16 -3.55
C GLN A 113 18.09 -48.16 -4.50
N HIS A 114 16.75 -48.14 -4.53
CA HIS A 114 15.97 -47.24 -5.39
C HIS A 114 16.16 -45.75 -5.02
N VAL A 115 16.27 -45.41 -3.73
CA VAL A 115 16.45 -44.01 -3.26
C VAL A 115 17.83 -43.48 -3.62
N ASN A 116 18.85 -44.35 -3.60
CA ASN A 116 20.23 -43.98 -3.91
C ASN A 116 20.51 -43.88 -5.42
N LYS A 117 19.63 -44.43 -6.27
CA LYS A 117 19.82 -44.52 -7.73
C LYS A 117 18.96 -43.54 -8.52
N VAL A 118 17.79 -43.13 -8.02
CA VAL A 118 16.81 -42.33 -8.78
C VAL A 118 16.71 -40.90 -8.25
N GLU A 119 16.77 -39.93 -9.16
CA GLU A 119 16.61 -38.49 -8.86
C GLU A 119 15.13 -38.11 -8.73
N THR A 120 14.53 -38.49 -7.60
CA THR A 120 13.12 -38.18 -7.33
C THR A 120 12.91 -36.81 -6.69
N GLY A 121 13.93 -36.22 -6.06
CA GLY A 121 13.84 -34.94 -5.39
C GLY A 121 13.76 -33.79 -6.38
N VAL A 122 12.90 -32.80 -6.11
CA VAL A 122 12.71 -31.63 -6.96
C VAL A 122 12.87 -30.36 -6.13
N ARG A 123 13.65 -29.41 -6.64
CA ARG A 123 13.73 -28.04 -6.15
C ARG A 123 13.09 -27.10 -7.17
N ALA A 124 12.13 -26.30 -6.75
CA ALA A 124 11.53 -25.23 -7.54
C ALA A 124 12.11 -23.88 -7.07
N ILE A 125 12.60 -23.06 -7.99
CA ILE A 125 13.23 -21.77 -7.70
C ILE A 125 12.49 -20.69 -8.48
N HIS A 126 11.94 -19.71 -7.76
CA HIS A 126 11.40 -18.50 -8.37
C HIS A 126 12.56 -17.58 -8.73
N MET A 127 12.89 -17.45 -10.01
CA MET A 127 14.13 -16.79 -10.44
C MET A 127 14.23 -15.33 -9.99
N PRO A 128 13.15 -14.52 -10.04
CA PRO A 128 13.26 -13.10 -9.69
C PRO A 128 13.44 -12.82 -8.20
N THR A 129 12.93 -13.69 -7.32
CA THR A 129 13.11 -13.53 -5.87
C THR A 129 14.20 -14.40 -5.27
N GLY A 130 14.65 -15.43 -5.99
CA GLY A 130 15.56 -16.45 -5.47
C GLY A 130 14.92 -17.39 -4.46
N ILE A 131 13.61 -17.29 -4.20
CA ILE A 131 12.90 -18.17 -3.27
C ILE A 131 12.90 -19.58 -3.85
N ALA A 132 13.42 -20.53 -3.07
CA ALA A 132 13.53 -21.92 -3.46
C ALA A 132 12.79 -22.83 -2.48
N VAL A 133 12.02 -23.78 -3.02
CA VAL A 133 11.32 -24.81 -2.25
C VAL A 133 11.74 -26.18 -2.75
N VAL A 134 11.82 -27.14 -1.83
CA VAL A 134 12.23 -28.51 -2.11
C VAL A 134 11.10 -29.48 -1.76
N SER A 135 10.93 -30.52 -2.58
CA SER A 135 10.04 -31.65 -2.29
C SER A 135 10.73 -32.99 -2.60
N THR A 136 10.66 -33.91 -1.63
CA THR A 136 11.20 -35.27 -1.70
C THR A 136 10.20 -36.31 -1.15
N GLU A 137 8.93 -35.94 -1.00
CA GLU A 137 7.93 -36.72 -0.26
C GLU A 137 7.36 -37.89 -1.04
N ALA A 138 7.20 -37.70 -2.35
CA ALA A 138 6.70 -38.72 -3.25
C ALA A 138 7.84 -39.56 -3.84
N ARG A 139 7.50 -40.80 -4.21
CA ARG A 139 8.41 -41.69 -4.95
C ARG A 139 8.57 -41.28 -6.42
N SER A 140 7.71 -40.40 -6.94
CA SER A 140 7.71 -39.92 -8.32
C SER A 140 8.22 -38.49 -8.39
N GLN A 141 9.15 -38.23 -9.31
CA GLN A 141 9.64 -36.89 -9.63
C GLN A 141 8.50 -35.95 -10.04
N HIS A 142 7.54 -36.42 -10.85
CA HIS A 142 6.42 -35.61 -11.31
C HIS A 142 5.56 -35.12 -10.14
N MET A 143 5.28 -36.01 -9.19
CA MET A 143 4.51 -35.68 -8.00
C MET A 143 5.28 -34.70 -7.10
N ASN A 144 6.59 -34.90 -6.92
CA ASN A 144 7.43 -33.95 -6.18
C ASN A 144 7.50 -32.58 -6.87
N LYS A 145 7.49 -32.54 -8.20
CA LYS A 145 7.42 -31.28 -8.96
C LYS A 145 6.12 -30.52 -8.68
N GLN A 146 4.97 -31.20 -8.68
CA GLN A 146 3.68 -30.60 -8.36
C GLN A 146 3.63 -30.09 -6.91
N ILE A 147 4.12 -30.88 -5.96
CA ILE A 147 4.17 -30.48 -4.54
C ILE A 147 5.09 -29.26 -4.35
N ALA A 148 6.28 -29.27 -4.95
CA ALA A 148 7.22 -28.15 -4.87
C ALA A 148 6.63 -26.87 -5.50
N MET A 149 5.91 -27.01 -6.60
CA MET A 149 5.22 -25.90 -7.26
C MET A 149 4.14 -25.30 -6.36
N ASN A 150 3.24 -26.11 -5.81
CA ASN A 150 2.16 -25.62 -4.95
C ASN A 150 2.72 -24.88 -3.73
N ARG A 151 3.74 -25.44 -3.07
CA ARG A 151 4.40 -24.78 -1.94
C ARG A 151 5.09 -23.48 -2.32
N LEU A 152 5.71 -23.43 -3.49
CA LEU A 152 6.33 -22.20 -3.98
C LEU A 152 5.27 -21.12 -4.19
N LEU A 153 4.14 -21.47 -4.82
CA LEU A 153 3.01 -20.55 -5.01
C LEU A 153 2.41 -20.07 -3.69
N ASP A 154 2.22 -20.96 -2.72
CA ASP A 154 1.73 -20.61 -1.37
C ASP A 154 2.68 -19.62 -0.68
N LEU A 155 3.99 -19.87 -0.77
CA LEU A 155 5.00 -18.98 -0.19
C LEU A 155 5.04 -17.61 -0.88
N LEU A 156 4.93 -17.57 -2.21
CA LEU A 156 4.83 -16.31 -2.96
C LEU A 156 3.56 -15.53 -2.61
N ALA A 157 2.43 -16.22 -2.41
CA ALA A 157 1.19 -15.61 -1.96
C ALA A 157 1.35 -14.99 -0.56
N GLN A 158 2.00 -15.70 0.37
CA GLN A 158 2.29 -15.17 1.70
C GLN A 158 3.18 -13.92 1.65
N VAL A 159 4.23 -13.94 0.82
CA VAL A 159 5.11 -12.76 0.64
C VAL A 159 4.31 -11.55 0.13
N ASN A 160 3.39 -11.77 -0.80
CA ASN A 160 2.52 -10.71 -1.31
C ASN A 160 1.51 -10.21 -0.27
N GLU A 161 0.99 -11.10 0.57
CA GLU A 161 0.14 -10.71 1.70
C GLU A 161 0.91 -9.87 2.71
N ASP A 162 2.11 -10.28 3.10
CA ASP A 162 2.99 -9.54 4.01
C ASP A 162 3.33 -8.15 3.43
N ALA A 163 3.58 -8.06 2.12
CA ALA A 163 3.76 -6.79 1.43
C ALA A 163 2.53 -5.89 1.54
N ASN A 164 1.32 -6.44 1.31
CA ASN A 164 0.06 -5.69 1.48
C ASN A 164 -0.14 -5.19 2.92
N GLN A 165 0.17 -6.02 3.91
CA GLN A 165 0.06 -5.63 5.33
C GLN A 165 1.03 -4.51 5.66
N LYS A 166 2.27 -4.59 5.15
CA LYS A 166 3.27 -3.54 5.30
C LYS A 166 2.82 -2.22 4.66
N GLU A 167 2.28 -2.25 3.44
CA GLU A 167 1.71 -1.05 2.80
C GLU A 167 0.63 -0.40 3.67
N LYS A 168 -0.32 -1.19 4.18
CA LYS A 168 -1.38 -0.70 5.07
C LYS A 168 -0.82 -0.11 6.37
N GLN A 169 0.20 -0.75 6.95
CA GLN A 169 0.85 -0.24 8.15
C GLN A 169 1.53 1.10 7.90
N LEU A 170 2.26 1.24 6.78
CA LEU A 170 2.92 2.50 6.40
C LEU A 170 1.88 3.61 6.16
N ALA A 171 0.81 3.32 5.42
CA ALA A 171 -0.30 4.26 5.20
C ALA A 171 -0.95 4.73 6.51
N TRP A 172 -1.15 3.81 7.46
CA TRP A 172 -1.68 4.12 8.79
C TRP A 172 -0.72 4.99 9.61
N LEU A 173 0.59 4.75 9.53
CA LEU A 173 1.60 5.59 10.20
C LEU A 173 1.57 7.01 9.66
N GLU A 174 1.54 7.18 8.33
CA GLU A 174 1.46 8.51 7.69
C GLU A 174 0.15 9.22 8.06
N GLN A 175 -0.97 8.49 8.15
CA GLN A 175 -2.24 9.06 8.61
C GLN A 175 -2.14 9.72 10.00
N ASN A 176 -1.22 9.26 10.85
CA ASN A 176 -1.03 9.76 12.20
C ASN A 176 0.10 10.79 12.34
N ARG A 177 0.84 11.06 11.26
CA ARG A 177 2.06 11.87 11.29
C ARG A 177 1.80 13.37 11.37
N LEU A 178 0.60 13.83 11.01
CA LEU A 178 0.23 15.25 10.82
C LEU A 178 1.00 16.21 11.75
N ILE A 179 1.91 16.97 11.15
CA ILE A 179 2.64 18.05 11.82
C ILE A 179 1.77 19.32 11.74
N ARG A 180 1.71 20.11 12.82
CA ARG A 180 1.00 21.38 12.84
C ARG A 180 2.01 22.52 12.70
N GLY A 181 1.90 23.29 11.63
CA GLY A 181 2.79 24.42 11.33
C GLY A 181 3.55 24.23 10.02
N ASN A 182 4.21 25.31 9.58
CA ASN A 182 4.93 25.38 8.29
C ASN A 182 4.16 24.76 7.10
N PRO A 183 2.94 25.25 6.81
CA PRO A 183 2.13 24.63 5.78
C PRO A 183 2.72 24.84 4.39
N ILE A 184 2.69 23.80 3.56
CA ILE A 184 3.14 23.84 2.17
C ILE A 184 2.19 24.59 1.25
N ARG A 185 0.90 24.63 1.61
CA ARG A 185 -0.18 25.35 0.92
C ARG A 185 -1.16 25.90 1.94
N ILE A 186 -1.72 27.07 1.66
CA ILE A 186 -2.68 27.74 2.55
C ILE A 186 -3.94 28.07 1.77
N PHE A 187 -5.08 27.66 2.32
CA PHE A 187 -6.40 27.93 1.78
C PHE A 187 -7.20 28.75 2.78
N LYS A 188 -8.08 29.62 2.28
CA LYS A 188 -8.89 30.50 3.13
C LYS A 188 -10.35 30.55 2.69
N GLY A 189 -11.23 30.70 3.69
CA GLY A 189 -12.66 30.88 3.48
C GLY A 189 -13.39 29.57 3.18
N ARG A 190 -14.72 29.65 3.08
CA ARG A 190 -15.58 28.49 2.80
C ARG A 190 -15.42 27.97 1.37
N ASP A 191 -15.05 28.84 0.44
CA ASP A 191 -14.81 28.50 -0.96
C ASP A 191 -13.45 27.82 -1.19
N PHE A 192 -12.68 27.58 -0.13
CA PHE A 192 -11.38 26.90 -0.17
C PHE A 192 -10.41 27.51 -1.20
N LYS A 193 -10.29 28.85 -1.18
CA LYS A 193 -9.43 29.57 -2.12
C LYS A 193 -7.98 29.60 -1.64
N GLU A 194 -7.04 29.23 -2.50
CA GLU A 194 -5.61 29.31 -2.22
C GLU A 194 -5.15 30.78 -2.12
N ILE A 195 -4.25 31.07 -1.18
CA ILE A 195 -3.72 32.41 -0.90
C ILE A 195 -2.19 32.45 -0.85
#